data_AF-A0A2N2GVZ3-F1
#
_entry.id   AF-A0A2N2GVZ3-F1
#
_cell.length_a   1.000
_cell.length_b   1.000
_cell.length_c   1.000
_cell.angle_alpha   90.00
_cell.angle_beta   90.00
_cell.angle_gamma   90.00
#
_symmetry.space_group_name_H-M   'P 1'
#
loop_
_entity.id
_entity.type
_entity.pdbx_description
1 polymer ?
#
loop_
_entity_poly.entity_id
_entity_poly.type
_entity_poly.pdbx_seq_one_letter_code
_entity_poly.pdbx_strand_id
1 'polypeptide(L)'
;MIDGKAVIQISVKGKIQLKDESEAKTLSHFAGDWSLGPSTSYMLLFERKQLGTPVETSEASFLGKVLFAGVIEEGSLLEFINFLGENNRSGVLVVVSDGVKKSVFFKEGQIRYATSTDPDDRLGNVLFRYGMVEKDKLTEALSDRSRRLGEKLVQMGVLGISDLYRAIKAQVEEIVYSCFLFTTGSFYFYELATTASLPSHLHLATRNVLMEGVRRMDEMSYFRKKLPGAEVVPEVLKDATIDNLTKQESGILALIDGRCNLEELSRKSHLGVFDTTRIVFHLMQGGIVRLKSTHSMANEASGGEDNIDKLLTAYNQVFHLISAKAEGFTPKLQRDLEMFLHKLDGELAVLFSGVVVKPDLTIDPAQILQNMTRLSDRSSVFSLVYKALDEIFYFLLFSAGISIDSAVETDLQNTIRQLTKQG
;
A
#
# COMPACT_ATOMS: atom_id res chain seq x y z
N MET A 1 10.26 21.38 9.07
CA MET A 1 11.64 21.14 9.53
C MET A 1 12.04 19.78 9.02
N ILE A 2 12.99 19.76 8.08
CA ILE A 2 13.62 18.52 7.59
C ILE A 2 14.27 17.86 8.81
N ASP A 3 14.17 16.55 8.89
CA ASP A 3 14.28 15.65 10.05
C ASP A 3 15.60 15.71 10.88
N GLY A 4 16.46 16.74 10.75
CA GLY A 4 17.70 16.89 11.52
C GLY A 4 18.73 15.77 11.32
N LYS A 5 18.48 14.84 10.39
CA LYS A 5 19.29 13.64 10.16
C LYS A 5 20.47 13.98 9.26
N ALA A 6 21.66 13.58 9.70
CA ALA A 6 22.83 13.52 8.83
C ALA A 6 22.69 12.33 7.86
N VAL A 7 22.85 12.56 6.56
CA VAL A 7 22.90 11.47 5.58
C VAL A 7 24.36 11.00 5.45
N ILE A 8 24.57 9.74 5.80
CA ILE A 8 25.87 9.09 5.70
C ILE A 8 25.90 8.24 4.43
N GLN A 9 26.88 8.45 3.57
CA GLN A 9 27.13 7.59 2.42
C GLN A 9 28.38 6.73 2.67
N ILE A 10 28.26 5.41 2.54
CA ILE A 10 29.41 4.50 2.60
C ILE A 10 29.72 4.06 1.16
N SER A 11 30.89 4.46 0.66
CA SER A 11 31.35 4.04 -0.67
C SER A 11 31.66 2.54 -0.73
N VAL A 12 31.77 1.99 -1.95
CA VAL A 12 32.19 0.59 -2.20
C VAL A 12 33.55 0.26 -1.56
N LYS A 13 34.40 1.27 -1.32
CA LYS A 13 35.69 1.12 -0.63
C LYS A 13 35.60 1.25 0.90
N GLY A 14 34.39 1.29 1.47
CA GLY A 14 34.15 1.42 2.91
C GLY A 14 34.39 2.83 3.47
N LYS A 15 34.60 3.84 2.63
CA LYS A 15 34.76 5.23 3.11
C LYS A 15 33.40 5.86 3.41
N ILE A 16 33.26 6.41 4.61
CA ILE A 16 32.14 7.27 5.01
C ILE A 16 32.32 8.66 4.38
N GLN A 17 31.26 9.17 3.76
CA GLN A 17 31.16 10.48 3.13
C GLN A 17 29.89 11.17 3.61
N LEU A 18 29.97 12.48 3.81
CA LEU A 18 28.84 13.35 4.15
C LEU A 18 28.52 14.23 2.93
N LYS A 19 27.26 14.58 2.76
CA LYS A 19 26.78 15.41 1.66
C LYS A 19 27.02 16.89 1.90
N ASP A 20 26.91 17.35 3.15
CA ASP A 20 27.09 18.77 3.48
C ASP A 20 27.67 19.05 4.88
N GLU A 21 27.99 20.33 5.14
CA GLU A 21 28.57 20.81 6.40
C GLU A 21 27.59 20.74 7.58
N SER A 22 26.28 20.80 7.33
CA SER A 22 25.26 20.66 8.38
C SER A 22 25.25 19.23 8.94
N GLU A 23 25.41 18.23 8.08
CA GLU A 23 25.53 16.83 8.49
C GLU A 23 26.79 16.57 9.32
N ALA A 24 27.90 17.21 8.94
CA ALA A 24 29.15 17.16 9.70
C ALA A 24 29.00 17.75 11.11
N LYS A 25 28.28 18.87 11.24
CA LYS A 25 27.96 19.48 12.54
C LYS A 25 27.06 18.60 13.40
N THR A 26 26.10 17.88 12.80
CA THR A 26 25.30 16.91 13.55
C THR A 26 26.17 15.76 14.06
N LEU A 27 27.03 15.20 13.22
CA LEU A 27 27.91 14.08 13.59
C LEU A 27 29.06 14.45 14.53
N SER A 28 29.51 15.71 14.55
CA SER A 28 30.58 16.16 15.44
C SER A 28 30.24 15.97 16.91
N HIS A 29 28.95 15.98 17.26
CA HIS A 29 28.50 15.62 18.61
C HIS A 29 28.95 14.20 18.99
N PHE A 30 28.98 13.26 18.05
CA PHE A 30 29.36 11.86 18.28
C PHE A 30 30.85 11.56 18.04
N ALA A 31 31.72 12.58 17.99
CA ALA A 31 33.15 12.42 17.73
C ALA A 31 33.80 11.41 18.70
N GLY A 32 34.70 10.56 18.19
CA GLY A 32 35.38 9.53 18.97
C GLY A 32 35.55 8.24 18.17
N ASP A 33 36.13 7.23 18.81
CA ASP A 33 36.36 5.93 18.18
C ASP A 33 35.13 5.03 18.31
N TRP A 34 34.71 4.46 17.17
CA TRP A 34 33.59 3.52 17.09
C TRP A 34 34.05 2.19 16.48
N SER A 35 33.55 1.08 17.01
CA SER A 35 33.63 -0.25 16.42
C SER A 35 32.31 -0.62 15.75
N LEU A 36 32.39 -1.29 14.60
CA LEU A 36 31.23 -1.89 13.97
C LEU A 36 30.87 -3.19 14.71
N GLY A 37 29.65 -3.26 15.24
CA GLY A 37 29.06 -4.45 15.84
C GLY A 37 28.26 -5.28 14.81
N PRO A 38 27.54 -6.32 15.27
CA PRO A 38 26.64 -7.10 14.42
C PRO A 38 25.64 -6.19 13.69
N SER A 39 25.56 -6.35 12.37
CA SER A 39 24.81 -5.45 11.47
C SER A 39 24.09 -6.26 10.40
N THR A 40 23.06 -5.66 9.81
CA THR A 40 22.21 -6.27 8.76
C THR A 40 22.15 -5.37 7.53
N SER A 41 21.49 -5.82 6.45
CA SER A 41 21.24 -5.00 5.26
C SER A 41 20.43 -3.72 5.55
N TYR A 42 19.70 -3.68 6.67
CA TYR A 42 18.82 -2.56 7.03
C TYR A 42 19.35 -1.70 8.19
N MET A 43 20.41 -2.15 8.89
CA MET A 43 20.89 -1.47 10.08
C MET A 43 22.39 -1.73 10.32
N LEU A 44 23.16 -0.66 10.50
CA LEU A 44 24.53 -0.71 11.00
C LEU A 44 24.54 -0.36 12.49
N LEU A 45 25.19 -1.21 13.29
CA LEU A 45 25.38 -0.96 14.72
C LEU A 45 26.82 -0.48 14.97
N PHE A 46 26.97 0.73 15.47
CA PHE A 46 28.25 1.26 15.93
C PHE A 46 28.29 1.33 17.45
N GLU A 47 29.34 0.80 18.04
CA GLU A 47 29.60 0.82 19.48
C GLU A 47 30.79 1.71 19.79
N ARG A 48 30.68 2.59 20.79
CA ARG A 48 31.78 3.50 21.13
C ARG A 48 32.87 2.75 21.89
N LYS A 49 34.12 2.83 21.43
CA LYS A 49 35.27 2.36 22.21
C LYS A 49 35.46 3.30 23.39
N GLN A 50 35.42 2.78 24.62
CA GLN A 50 35.49 3.59 25.84
C GLN A 50 36.82 4.36 25.92
N LEU A 51 36.80 5.64 25.52
CA LEU A 51 37.91 6.59 25.73
C LEU A 51 37.50 8.07 25.65
N GLY A 52 36.20 8.39 25.73
CA GLY A 52 35.72 9.78 25.69
C GLY A 52 34.60 10.03 26.69
N THR A 53 34.54 11.26 27.21
CA THR A 53 33.38 11.77 27.94
C THR A 53 32.11 11.51 27.11
N PRO A 54 31.04 10.97 27.71
CA PRO A 54 29.74 10.89 27.05
C PRO A 54 29.36 12.29 26.56
N VAL A 55 28.80 12.38 25.36
CA VAL A 55 28.10 13.59 24.93
C VAL A 55 26.99 13.80 25.94
N GLU A 56 27.02 14.91 26.67
CA GLU A 56 25.90 15.22 27.55
C GLU A 56 24.65 15.34 26.67
N THR A 57 23.59 14.61 27.06
CA THR A 57 22.32 14.57 26.34
C THR A 57 21.68 15.95 26.15
N SER A 58 22.15 16.99 26.86
CA SER A 58 21.71 18.36 26.70
C SER A 58 22.06 18.96 25.33
N GLU A 59 23.30 18.74 24.83
CA GLU A 59 23.80 19.34 23.59
C GLU A 59 23.16 18.72 22.32
N ALA A 60 22.83 17.43 22.38
CA ALA A 60 22.23 16.66 21.28
C ALA A 60 20.78 16.22 21.54
N SER A 61 20.10 16.85 22.51
CA SER A 61 18.73 16.48 22.95
C SER A 61 17.70 16.40 21.81
N PHE A 62 17.90 17.17 20.74
CA PHE A 62 17.07 17.18 19.54
C PHE A 62 17.09 15.87 18.74
N LEU A 63 18.11 15.01 18.93
CA LEU A 63 18.24 13.73 18.24
C LEU A 63 17.49 12.58 18.95
N GLY A 64 17.09 12.79 20.22
CA GLY A 64 16.41 11.79 21.04
C GLY A 64 17.33 10.67 21.53
N LYS A 65 16.94 10.01 22.63
CA LYS A 65 17.67 8.85 23.17
C LYS A 65 17.06 7.57 22.64
N VAL A 66 17.73 6.90 21.71
CA VAL A 66 17.34 5.57 21.23
C VAL A 66 17.48 4.57 22.36
N LEU A 67 16.41 3.83 22.64
CA LEU A 67 16.37 2.78 23.67
C LEU A 67 16.35 1.38 23.08
N PHE A 68 15.68 1.21 21.94
CA PHE A 68 15.53 -0.07 21.26
C PHE A 68 15.71 0.14 19.76
N ALA A 69 16.32 -0.83 19.09
CA ALA A 69 16.43 -0.87 17.64
C ALA A 69 16.51 -2.33 17.19
N GLY A 70 16.02 -2.62 15.99
CA GLY A 70 16.03 -3.96 15.44
C GLY A 70 15.62 -4.00 13.97
N VAL A 71 15.67 -5.20 13.41
CA VAL A 71 15.14 -5.50 12.08
C VAL A 71 13.73 -6.05 12.18
N ILE A 72 12.95 -5.88 11.11
CA ILE A 72 11.59 -6.40 11.02
C ILE A 72 11.67 -7.83 10.47
N GLU A 73 11.21 -8.76 11.27
CA GLU A 73 10.88 -10.14 10.89
C GLU A 73 9.38 -10.37 11.07
N GLU A 74 8.84 -11.46 10.53
CA GLU A 74 7.41 -11.78 10.63
C GLU A 74 6.95 -11.79 12.10
N GLY A 75 5.92 -10.99 12.43
CA GLY A 75 5.37 -10.88 13.79
C GLY A 75 6.16 -10.00 14.78
N SER A 76 7.42 -9.67 14.51
CA SER A 76 8.30 -8.94 15.45
C SER A 76 7.76 -7.58 15.89
N LEU A 77 7.13 -6.82 14.99
CA LEU A 77 6.58 -5.50 15.29
C LEU A 77 5.35 -5.54 16.21
N LEU A 78 4.51 -6.57 16.07
CA LEU A 78 3.34 -6.76 16.93
C LEU A 78 3.75 -7.01 18.38
N GLU A 79 4.71 -7.92 18.57
CA GLU A 79 5.28 -8.22 19.88
C GLU A 79 5.94 -7.00 20.49
N PHE A 80 6.70 -6.25 19.69
CA PHE A 80 7.40 -5.06 20.16
C PHE A 80 6.43 -3.94 20.57
N ILE A 81 5.37 -3.69 19.79
CA ILE A 81 4.34 -2.71 20.16
C ILE A 81 3.57 -3.15 21.40
N ASN A 82 3.30 -4.45 21.57
CA ASN A 82 2.70 -4.98 22.78
C ASN A 82 3.61 -4.74 23.99
N PHE A 83 4.91 -5.03 23.86
CA PHE A 83 5.92 -4.75 24.89
C PHE A 83 5.94 -3.28 25.29
N LEU A 84 5.91 -2.34 24.33
CA LEU A 84 5.86 -0.90 24.62
C LEU A 84 4.60 -0.54 25.42
N GLY A 85 3.46 -1.14 25.07
CA GLY A 85 2.19 -0.95 25.75
C GLY A 85 2.19 -1.48 27.19
N GLU A 86 2.58 -2.74 27.38
CA GLU A 86 2.59 -3.42 28.69
C GLU A 86 3.59 -2.79 29.67
N ASN A 87 4.68 -2.22 29.16
CA ASN A 87 5.72 -1.58 29.97
C ASN A 87 5.54 -0.06 30.09
N ASN A 88 4.36 0.47 29.74
CA ASN A 88 4.02 1.90 29.84
C ASN A 88 5.06 2.83 29.20
N ARG A 89 5.72 2.39 28.11
CA ARG A 89 6.78 3.17 27.47
C ARG A 89 6.21 4.43 26.83
N SER A 90 6.99 5.51 26.88
CA SER A 90 6.68 6.79 26.26
C SER A 90 7.81 7.17 25.31
N GLY A 91 7.49 7.63 24.12
CA GLY A 91 8.47 7.86 23.06
C GLY A 91 7.87 7.68 21.68
N VAL A 92 8.74 7.53 20.67
CA VAL A 92 8.34 7.34 19.28
C VAL A 92 8.95 6.06 18.76
N LEU A 93 8.08 5.15 18.32
CA LEU A 93 8.47 4.03 17.49
C LEU A 93 8.53 4.52 16.05
N VAL A 94 9.67 4.33 15.39
CA VAL A 94 9.83 4.55 13.96
C VAL A 94 10.05 3.22 13.29
N VAL A 95 9.31 2.99 12.22
CA VAL A 95 9.36 1.78 11.39
C VAL A 95 9.69 2.21 9.97
N VAL A 96 10.67 1.55 9.35
CA VAL A 96 11.16 1.85 8.00
C VAL A 96 11.17 0.57 7.18
N SER A 97 10.46 0.57 6.05
CA SER A 97 10.38 -0.56 5.12
C SER A 97 10.16 -0.01 3.70
N ASP A 98 10.90 -0.52 2.71
CA ASP A 98 10.74 -0.17 1.28
C ASP A 98 10.61 1.34 0.97
N GLY A 99 11.43 2.17 1.62
CA GLY A 99 11.40 3.63 1.44
C GLY A 99 10.24 4.34 2.16
N VAL A 100 9.32 3.60 2.76
CA VAL A 100 8.24 4.10 3.61
C VAL A 100 8.71 4.19 5.06
N LYS A 101 8.46 5.33 5.69
CA LYS A 101 8.72 5.59 7.11
C LYS A 101 7.42 5.88 7.83
N LYS A 102 7.11 5.10 8.86
CA LYS A 102 5.97 5.30 9.75
C LYS A 102 6.47 5.59 11.17
N SER A 103 5.82 6.51 11.87
CA SER A 103 6.15 6.85 13.26
C SER A 103 4.90 6.74 14.11
N VAL A 104 4.96 6.00 15.21
CA VAL A 104 3.88 5.82 16.19
C VAL A 104 4.31 6.43 17.51
N PHE A 105 3.51 7.36 18.03
CA PHE A 105 3.81 8.14 19.22
C PHE A 105 3.12 7.50 20.42
N PHE A 106 3.90 7.16 21.44
CA PHE A 106 3.44 6.53 22.68
C PHE A 106 3.57 7.48 23.87
N LYS A 107 2.59 7.45 24.77
CA LYS A 107 2.66 8.04 26.11
C LYS A 107 1.97 7.13 27.10
N GLU A 108 2.70 6.73 28.14
CA GLU A 108 2.25 5.79 29.18
C GLU A 108 1.71 4.49 28.55
N GLY A 109 2.43 3.96 27.57
CA GLY A 109 2.06 2.76 26.84
C GLY A 109 0.85 2.92 25.91
N GLN A 110 0.26 4.11 25.80
CA GLN A 110 -0.90 4.37 24.93
C GLN A 110 -0.47 5.04 23.63
N ILE A 111 -1.09 4.64 22.51
CA ILE A 111 -0.88 5.29 21.22
C ILE A 111 -1.59 6.65 21.23
N ARG A 112 -0.84 7.70 20.90
CA ARG A 112 -1.27 9.10 20.92
C ARG A 112 -1.37 9.72 19.55
N TYR A 113 -0.59 9.24 18.60
CA TYR A 113 -0.60 9.72 17.23
C TYR A 113 0.20 8.77 16.34
N ALA A 114 0.05 8.92 15.03
CA ALA A 114 0.92 8.29 14.06
C ALA A 114 1.11 9.19 12.83
N THR A 115 2.26 9.07 12.17
CA THR A 115 2.59 9.74 10.91
C THR A 115 3.19 8.76 9.94
N SER A 116 3.01 8.99 8.65
CA SER A 116 3.55 8.12 7.60
C SER A 116 4.00 8.94 6.40
N THR A 117 5.04 8.48 5.71
CA THR A 117 5.45 9.02 4.40
C THR A 117 4.68 8.41 3.24
N ASP A 118 3.94 7.32 3.49
CA ASP A 118 3.06 6.70 2.51
C ASP A 118 1.96 7.69 2.08
N PRO A 119 1.82 7.98 0.78
CA PRO A 119 0.75 8.83 0.28
C PRO A 119 -0.65 8.35 0.70
N ASP A 120 -0.87 7.04 0.77
CA ASP A 120 -2.16 6.44 1.09
C ASP A 120 -2.58 6.65 2.55
N ASP A 121 -1.63 6.92 3.44
CA ASP A 121 -1.88 7.22 4.85
C ASP A 121 -2.19 8.71 5.10
N ARG A 122 -2.13 9.56 4.07
CA ARG A 122 -2.39 11.00 4.23
C ARG A 122 -3.85 11.24 4.61
N LEU A 123 -4.07 12.17 5.53
CA LEU A 123 -5.42 12.52 6.03
C LEU A 123 -6.41 12.82 4.89
N GLY A 124 -5.98 13.50 3.83
CA GLY A 124 -6.82 13.77 2.67
C GLY A 124 -7.31 12.51 1.96
N ASN A 125 -6.42 11.52 1.79
CA ASN A 125 -6.75 10.24 1.17
C ASN A 125 -7.67 9.42 2.09
N VAL A 126 -7.41 9.41 3.40
CA VAL A 126 -8.31 8.78 4.39
C VAL A 126 -9.70 9.41 4.31
N LEU A 127 -9.81 10.73 4.37
CA LEU A 127 -11.08 11.45 4.29
C LEU A 127 -11.85 11.14 2.99
N PHE A 128 -11.14 11.05 1.86
CA PHE A 128 -11.74 10.69 0.58
C PHE A 128 -12.21 9.23 0.54
N ARG A 129 -11.38 8.28 1.00
CA ARG A 129 -11.74 6.84 1.06
C ARG A 129 -12.95 6.58 1.94
N TYR A 130 -13.05 7.27 3.06
CA TYR A 130 -14.21 7.23 3.94
C TYR A 130 -15.40 8.05 3.44
N GLY A 131 -15.31 8.67 2.25
CA GLY A 131 -16.37 9.50 1.67
C GLY A 131 -16.72 10.74 2.47
N MET A 132 -15.89 11.14 3.44
CA MET A 132 -16.14 12.30 4.27
C MET A 132 -15.88 13.61 3.52
N VAL A 133 -15.08 13.56 2.45
CA VAL A 133 -14.75 14.72 1.61
C VAL A 133 -14.71 14.30 0.15
N GLU A 134 -15.40 15.06 -0.71
CA GLU A 134 -15.35 14.89 -2.16
C GLU A 134 -14.05 15.41 -2.77
N LYS A 135 -13.66 14.85 -3.93
CA LYS A 135 -12.36 15.15 -4.57
C LYS A 135 -12.17 16.63 -4.88
N ASP A 136 -13.22 17.32 -5.33
CA ASP A 136 -13.16 18.74 -5.68
C ASP A 136 -12.88 19.60 -4.44
N LYS A 137 -13.57 19.30 -3.33
CA LYS A 137 -13.38 19.98 -2.04
C LYS A 137 -12.03 19.69 -1.41
N LEU A 138 -11.55 18.46 -1.55
CA LEU A 138 -10.20 18.11 -1.13
C LEU A 138 -9.13 18.89 -1.91
N THR A 139 -9.29 18.98 -3.24
CA THR A 139 -8.38 19.71 -4.12
C THR A 139 -8.37 21.21 -3.79
N GLU A 140 -9.54 21.79 -3.57
CA GLU A 140 -9.70 23.18 -3.10
C GLU A 140 -8.95 23.41 -1.79
N ALA A 141 -9.13 22.54 -0.78
CA ALA A 141 -8.47 22.66 0.52
C ALA A 141 -6.93 22.49 0.45
N LEU A 142 -6.43 21.68 -0.47
CA LEU A 142 -5.01 21.42 -0.69
C LEU A 142 -4.28 22.53 -1.48
N SER A 143 -5.03 23.37 -2.21
CA SER A 143 -4.45 24.45 -3.02
C SER A 143 -3.71 25.49 -2.18
N ASP A 144 -4.23 25.77 -0.99
CA ASP A 144 -3.58 26.60 0.01
C ASP A 144 -2.66 25.71 0.88
N ARG A 145 -1.43 26.16 1.18
CA ARG A 145 -0.49 25.45 2.06
C ARG A 145 -0.23 26.16 3.40
N SER A 146 -0.94 27.25 3.68
CA SER A 146 -0.72 28.10 4.86
C SER A 146 -1.23 27.51 6.18
N ARG A 147 -2.18 26.57 6.15
CA ARG A 147 -2.78 25.93 7.34
C ARG A 147 -2.89 24.41 7.18
N ARG A 148 -3.17 23.71 8.29
CA ARG A 148 -3.37 22.26 8.30
C ARG A 148 -4.66 21.91 7.56
N LEU A 149 -4.64 20.81 6.79
CA LEU A 149 -5.77 20.38 5.96
C LEU A 149 -7.08 20.25 6.75
N GLY A 150 -7.04 19.61 7.93
CA GLY A 150 -8.22 19.41 8.77
C GLY A 150 -8.88 20.72 9.21
N GLU A 151 -8.09 21.72 9.60
CA GLU A 151 -8.59 23.04 10.01
C GLU A 151 -9.32 23.74 8.86
N LYS A 152 -8.81 23.60 7.63
CA LYS A 152 -9.43 24.19 6.44
C LYS A 152 -10.76 23.55 6.12
N LEU A 153 -10.82 22.22 6.12
CA LEU A 153 -12.05 21.49 5.84
C LEU A 153 -13.15 21.82 6.85
N VAL A 154 -12.79 22.09 8.10
CA VAL A 154 -13.72 22.60 9.13
C VAL A 154 -14.16 24.04 8.81
N GLN A 155 -13.24 24.93 8.47
CA GLN A 155 -13.57 26.33 8.12
C GLN A 155 -14.44 26.45 6.86
N MET A 156 -14.23 25.57 5.88
CA MET A 156 -15.04 25.48 4.66
C MET A 156 -16.43 24.90 4.91
N GLY A 157 -16.73 24.44 6.13
CA GLY A 157 -17.99 23.79 6.47
C GLY A 157 -18.16 22.39 5.84
N VAL A 158 -17.09 21.81 5.30
CA VAL A 158 -17.10 20.48 4.68
C VAL A 158 -17.10 19.39 5.76
N LEU A 159 -16.38 19.62 6.87
CA LEU A 159 -16.29 18.68 8.00
C LEU A 159 -16.66 19.34 9.32
N GLY A 160 -17.37 18.61 10.18
CA GLY A 160 -17.48 18.95 11.60
C GLY A 160 -16.19 18.63 12.37
N ILE A 161 -15.99 19.27 13.51
CA ILE A 161 -14.87 18.98 14.42
C ILE A 161 -14.91 17.52 14.90
N SER A 162 -16.11 16.98 15.16
CA SER A 162 -16.32 15.59 15.55
C SER A 162 -15.92 14.60 14.45
N ASP A 163 -16.18 14.94 13.18
CA ASP A 163 -15.87 14.09 12.03
C ASP A 163 -14.38 14.13 11.74
N LEU A 164 -13.75 15.31 11.85
CA LEU A 164 -12.30 15.44 11.78
C LEU A 164 -11.61 14.58 12.86
N TYR A 165 -12.11 14.58 14.10
CA TYR A 165 -11.56 13.73 15.15
C TYR A 165 -11.67 12.24 14.80
N ARG A 166 -12.81 11.79 14.28
CA ARG A 166 -13.01 10.41 13.82
C ARG A 166 -12.07 10.04 12.68
N ALA A 167 -11.88 10.94 11.71
CA ALA A 167 -10.97 10.75 10.59
C ALA A 167 -9.50 10.65 11.04
N ILE A 168 -9.07 11.51 11.96
CA ILE A 168 -7.71 11.44 12.54
C ILE A 168 -7.53 10.12 13.30
N LYS A 169 -8.54 9.71 14.08
CA LYS A 169 -8.50 8.42 14.78
C LYS A 169 -8.34 7.25 13.79
N ALA A 170 -9.16 7.20 12.75
CA ALA A 170 -9.09 6.17 11.72
C ALA A 170 -7.73 6.18 11.00
N GLN A 171 -7.21 7.35 10.65
CA GLN A 171 -5.88 7.50 10.05
C GLN A 171 -4.79 6.91 10.95
N VAL A 172 -4.82 7.19 12.25
CA VAL A 172 -3.83 6.66 13.20
C VAL A 172 -3.94 5.13 13.29
N GLU A 173 -5.15 4.58 13.38
CA GLU A 173 -5.39 3.14 13.38
C GLU A 173 -4.87 2.49 12.08
N GLU A 174 -5.18 3.03 10.91
CA GLU A 174 -4.70 2.54 9.60
C GLU A 174 -3.17 2.57 9.47
N ILE A 175 -2.51 3.65 9.92
CA ILE A 175 -1.05 3.73 9.93
C ILE A 175 -0.46 2.62 10.81
N VAL A 176 -1.04 2.37 11.99
CA VAL A 176 -0.55 1.33 12.90
C VAL A 176 -0.80 -0.06 12.31
N TYR A 177 -1.97 -0.32 11.73
CA TYR A 177 -2.29 -1.61 11.11
C TYR A 177 -1.40 -1.91 9.91
N SER A 178 -1.12 -0.91 9.08
CA SER A 178 -0.24 -1.07 7.93
C SER A 178 1.22 -1.34 8.32
N CYS A 179 1.69 -0.91 9.49
CA CYS A 179 2.98 -1.33 10.02
C CYS A 179 3.07 -2.86 10.21
N PHE A 180 1.95 -3.53 10.52
CA PHE A 180 1.92 -4.98 10.74
C PHE A 180 2.06 -5.78 9.43
N LEU A 181 1.86 -5.13 8.28
CA LEU A 181 2.02 -5.74 6.96
C LEU A 181 3.49 -5.75 6.49
N PHE A 182 4.38 -5.02 7.16
CA PHE A 182 5.80 -5.02 6.83
C PHE A 182 6.44 -6.34 7.25
N THR A 183 7.02 -7.05 6.27
CA THR A 183 7.73 -8.32 6.47
C THR A 183 9.24 -8.15 6.52
N THR A 184 9.74 -6.99 6.09
CA THR A 184 11.18 -6.64 6.10
C THR A 184 11.38 -5.17 6.49
N GLY A 185 12.61 -4.81 6.83
CA GLY A 185 13.02 -3.44 7.15
C GLY A 185 13.63 -3.31 8.54
N SER A 186 13.51 -2.13 9.15
CA SER A 186 14.04 -1.87 10.47
C SER A 186 13.15 -0.96 11.31
N PHE A 187 13.32 -1.04 12.62
CA PHE A 187 12.64 -0.17 13.56
C PHE A 187 13.58 0.35 14.63
N TYR A 188 13.21 1.48 15.22
CA TYR A 188 13.85 1.98 16.42
C TYR A 188 12.85 2.76 17.28
N PHE A 189 13.05 2.71 18.60
CA PHE A 189 12.26 3.44 19.57
C PHE A 189 13.16 4.40 20.34
N TYR A 190 12.75 5.66 20.41
CA TYR A 190 13.48 6.68 21.16
C TYR A 190 12.55 7.47 22.08
N GLU A 191 13.09 7.92 23.22
CA GLU A 191 12.37 8.80 24.13
C GLU A 191 12.28 10.22 23.54
N LEU A 192 11.09 10.80 23.58
CA LEU A 192 10.90 12.23 23.35
C LEU A 192 11.41 13.00 24.57
N ALA A 193 12.07 14.14 24.33
CA ALA A 193 12.34 15.08 25.40
C ALA A 193 11.01 15.47 26.09
N THR A 194 11.02 15.56 27.42
CA THR A 194 9.83 15.83 28.26
C THR A 194 9.08 17.12 27.89
N THR A 195 9.72 18.04 27.17
CA THR A 195 9.16 19.31 26.70
C THR A 195 8.47 19.22 25.33
N ALA A 196 8.54 18.09 24.63
CA ALA A 196 7.94 17.93 23.32
C ALA A 196 6.41 17.79 23.42
N SER A 197 5.69 18.74 22.81
CA SER A 197 4.24 18.64 22.67
C SER A 197 3.88 17.51 21.71
N LEU A 198 2.99 16.61 22.13
CA LEU A 198 2.47 15.57 21.25
C LEU A 198 1.56 16.19 20.19
N PRO A 199 1.57 15.68 18.95
CA PRO A 199 0.80 16.28 17.85
C PRO A 199 -0.72 16.23 18.03
N SER A 200 -1.22 15.41 18.95
CA SER A 200 -2.65 15.19 19.18
C SER A 200 -2.97 14.76 20.62
N HIS A 201 -4.22 15.00 21.04
CA HIS A 201 -4.78 14.52 22.30
C HIS A 201 -5.51 13.17 22.15
N LEU A 202 -5.24 12.40 21.09
CA LEU A 202 -5.85 11.08 20.95
C LEU A 202 -5.36 10.14 22.05
N HIS A 203 -6.24 9.27 22.53
CA HIS A 203 -5.92 8.21 23.48
C HIS A 203 -6.43 6.89 22.93
N LEU A 204 -5.53 6.12 22.30
CA LEU A 204 -5.84 4.77 21.84
C LEU A 204 -5.17 3.75 22.75
N ALA A 205 -5.98 2.84 23.28
CA ALA A 205 -5.48 1.71 24.05
C ALA A 205 -4.68 0.78 23.13
N THR A 206 -3.36 0.70 23.35
CA THR A 206 -2.45 -0.08 22.49
C THR A 206 -2.90 -1.52 22.33
N ARG A 207 -3.36 -2.16 23.43
CA ARG A 207 -3.92 -3.52 23.39
C ARG A 207 -5.14 -3.61 22.47
N ASN A 208 -6.05 -2.65 22.49
CA ASN A 208 -7.24 -2.68 21.64
C ASN A 208 -6.87 -2.50 20.17
N VAL A 209 -5.93 -1.60 19.88
CA VAL A 209 -5.41 -1.40 18.52
C VAL A 209 -4.74 -2.68 18.03
N LEU A 210 -3.88 -3.32 18.83
CA LEU A 210 -3.23 -4.58 18.47
C LEU A 210 -4.23 -5.69 18.19
N MET A 211 -5.18 -5.92 19.09
CA MET A 211 -6.18 -6.98 18.93
C MET A 211 -7.05 -6.76 17.70
N GLU A 212 -7.49 -5.53 17.46
CA GLU A 212 -8.27 -5.18 16.28
C GLU A 212 -7.43 -5.31 15.00
N GLY A 213 -6.16 -4.90 15.02
CA GLY A 213 -5.27 -5.01 13.86
C GLY A 213 -5.02 -6.46 13.45
N VAL A 214 -4.69 -7.34 14.41
CA VAL A 214 -4.51 -8.78 14.15
C VAL A 214 -5.81 -9.39 13.59
N ARG A 215 -6.94 -9.11 14.26
CA ARG A 215 -8.26 -9.56 13.79
C ARG A 215 -8.53 -9.12 12.35
N ARG A 216 -8.27 -7.85 12.03
CA ARG A 216 -8.47 -7.28 10.69
C ARG A 216 -7.59 -7.95 9.65
N MET A 217 -6.32 -8.23 9.97
CA MET A 217 -5.40 -8.92 9.06
C MET A 217 -5.86 -10.34 8.75
N ASP A 218 -6.25 -11.11 9.78
CA ASP A 218 -6.73 -12.48 9.63
C ASP A 218 -8.04 -12.54 8.81
N GLU A 219 -9.00 -11.70 9.19
CA GLU A 219 -10.29 -11.61 8.50
C GLU A 219 -10.12 -11.15 7.05
N MET A 220 -9.32 -10.11 6.80
CA MET A 220 -9.10 -9.61 5.44
C MET A 220 -8.38 -10.65 4.56
N SER A 221 -7.40 -11.37 5.12
CA SER A 221 -6.72 -12.47 4.42
C SER A 221 -7.69 -13.60 4.06
N TYR A 222 -8.68 -13.87 4.92
CA TYR A 222 -9.75 -14.81 4.64
C TYR A 222 -10.74 -14.28 3.59
N PHE A 223 -11.16 -13.02 3.69
CA PHE A 223 -12.07 -12.39 2.74
C PHE A 223 -11.47 -12.35 1.34
N ARG A 224 -10.20 -12.00 1.20
CA ARG A 224 -9.47 -11.92 -0.08
C ARG A 224 -9.48 -13.24 -0.87
N LYS A 225 -9.62 -14.39 -0.19
CA LYS A 225 -9.77 -15.70 -0.87
C LYS A 225 -11.11 -15.84 -1.60
N LYS A 226 -12.16 -15.13 -1.17
CA LYS A 226 -13.50 -15.16 -1.79
C LYS A 226 -13.87 -13.84 -2.50
N LEU A 227 -13.24 -12.72 -2.12
CA LEU A 227 -13.41 -11.37 -2.63
C LEU A 227 -12.03 -10.88 -3.15
N PRO A 228 -11.60 -11.30 -4.35
CA PRO A 228 -10.20 -11.16 -4.80
C PRO A 228 -9.75 -9.72 -5.12
N GLY A 229 -10.52 -8.68 -4.80
CA GLY A 229 -10.09 -7.30 -5.02
C GLY A 229 -11.18 -6.26 -4.77
N ALA A 230 -10.78 -4.99 -4.73
CA ALA A 230 -11.70 -3.86 -4.51
C ALA A 230 -12.61 -3.56 -5.72
N GLU A 231 -12.22 -4.05 -6.91
CA GLU A 231 -12.95 -3.88 -8.17
C GLU A 231 -14.14 -4.83 -8.33
N VAL A 232 -14.33 -5.74 -7.39
CA VAL A 232 -15.42 -6.70 -7.46
C VAL A 232 -16.75 -5.98 -7.24
N VAL A 233 -17.70 -6.24 -8.13
CA VAL A 233 -19.04 -5.69 -8.10
C VAL A 233 -19.99 -6.71 -7.46
N PRO A 234 -20.53 -6.45 -6.26
CA PRO A 234 -21.60 -7.27 -5.71
C PRO A 234 -22.92 -7.03 -6.45
N GLU A 235 -23.76 -8.06 -6.51
CA GLU A 235 -25.10 -8.04 -7.07
C GLU A 235 -26.07 -8.70 -6.09
N VAL A 236 -27.21 -8.05 -5.85
CA VAL A 236 -28.29 -8.60 -5.00
C VAL A 236 -29.02 -9.70 -5.77
N LEU A 237 -29.19 -10.87 -5.15
CA LEU A 237 -29.95 -11.97 -5.72
C LEU A 237 -31.44 -11.66 -5.69
N LYS A 238 -32.13 -11.87 -6.83
CA LYS A 238 -33.55 -11.54 -6.99
C LYS A 238 -34.48 -12.29 -6.04
N ASP A 239 -34.09 -13.51 -5.66
CA ASP A 239 -34.85 -14.39 -4.78
C ASP A 239 -34.30 -14.43 -3.34
N ALA A 240 -33.50 -13.42 -2.95
CA ALA A 240 -32.92 -13.36 -1.62
C ALA A 240 -33.99 -13.14 -0.54
N THR A 241 -34.01 -14.01 0.47
CA THR A 241 -34.75 -13.75 1.71
C THR A 241 -33.97 -12.75 2.55
N ILE A 242 -34.53 -11.54 2.72
CA ILE A 242 -33.90 -10.47 3.50
C ILE A 242 -34.59 -10.38 4.86
N ASP A 243 -34.04 -11.08 5.85
CA ASP A 243 -34.52 -11.04 7.24
C ASP A 243 -33.36 -10.75 8.21
N ASN A 244 -33.65 -10.03 9.29
CA ASN A 244 -32.72 -9.77 10.40
C ASN A 244 -31.40 -9.05 10.04
N LEU A 245 -31.42 -8.11 9.08
CA LEU A 245 -30.24 -7.29 8.78
C LEU A 245 -29.97 -6.25 9.88
N THR A 246 -28.69 -6.05 10.19
CA THR A 246 -28.23 -4.90 10.96
C THR A 246 -28.45 -3.60 10.17
N LYS A 247 -28.38 -2.46 10.87
CA LYS A 247 -28.45 -1.13 10.22
C LYS A 247 -27.36 -0.93 9.17
N GLN A 248 -26.15 -1.43 9.43
CA GLN A 248 -25.01 -1.31 8.51
C GLN A 248 -25.17 -2.23 7.29
N GLU A 249 -25.63 -3.47 7.49
CA GLU A 249 -25.94 -4.39 6.38
C GLU A 249 -27.06 -3.85 5.48
N SER A 250 -28.12 -3.33 6.08
CA SER A 250 -29.23 -2.70 5.33
C SER A 250 -28.74 -1.49 4.53
N GLY A 251 -27.86 -0.68 5.13
CA GLY A 251 -27.26 0.49 4.48
C GLY A 251 -26.37 0.11 3.29
N ILE A 252 -25.51 -0.91 3.43
CA ILE A 252 -24.70 -1.42 2.33
C ILE A 252 -25.59 -2.01 1.24
N LEU A 253 -26.56 -2.85 1.60
CA LEU A 253 -27.45 -3.51 0.65
C LEU A 253 -28.21 -2.50 -0.22
N ALA A 254 -28.67 -1.39 0.37
CA ALA A 254 -29.34 -0.31 -0.36
C ALA A 254 -28.44 0.42 -1.38
N LEU A 255 -27.11 0.31 -1.25
CA LEU A 255 -26.14 0.91 -2.16
C LEU A 255 -25.69 -0.04 -3.28
N ILE A 256 -26.02 -1.34 -3.19
CA ILE A 256 -25.65 -2.34 -4.18
C ILE A 256 -26.63 -2.24 -5.37
N ASP A 257 -26.16 -1.63 -6.45
CA ASP A 257 -26.89 -1.44 -7.70
C ASP A 257 -26.44 -2.39 -8.83
N GLY A 258 -25.53 -3.33 -8.53
CA GLY A 258 -24.93 -4.25 -9.50
C GLY A 258 -23.90 -3.61 -10.43
N ARG A 259 -23.44 -2.38 -10.13
CA ARG A 259 -22.39 -1.64 -10.84
C ARG A 259 -21.30 -1.12 -9.92
N CYS A 260 -21.64 -0.71 -8.70
CA CYS A 260 -20.70 -0.20 -7.72
C CYS A 260 -19.75 -1.29 -7.24
N ASN A 261 -18.44 -1.05 -7.32
CA ASN A 261 -17.43 -1.96 -6.78
C ASN A 261 -17.26 -1.77 -5.25
N LEU A 262 -16.46 -2.61 -4.59
CA LEU A 262 -16.24 -2.53 -3.13
C LEU A 262 -15.61 -1.20 -2.69
N GLU A 263 -14.73 -0.60 -3.50
CA GLU A 263 -14.13 0.69 -3.19
C GLU A 263 -15.18 1.81 -3.18
N GLU A 264 -16.04 1.85 -4.20
CA GLU A 264 -17.15 2.80 -4.30
C GLU A 264 -18.18 2.61 -3.20
N LEU A 265 -18.52 1.37 -2.87
CA LEU A 265 -19.41 1.06 -1.75
C LEU A 265 -18.82 1.52 -0.42
N SER A 266 -17.51 1.36 -0.24
CA SER A 266 -16.84 1.78 0.99
C SER A 266 -16.87 3.29 1.21
N ARG A 267 -16.74 4.03 0.11
CA ARG A 267 -16.84 5.49 0.09
C ARG A 267 -18.27 5.96 0.33
N LYS A 268 -19.24 5.40 -0.40
CA LYS A 268 -20.67 5.77 -0.27
C LYS A 268 -21.26 5.43 1.10
N SER A 269 -20.73 4.40 1.77
CA SER A 269 -21.21 3.96 3.08
C SER A 269 -20.49 4.61 4.27
N HIS A 270 -19.35 5.24 4.03
CA HIS A 270 -18.47 5.83 5.04
C HIS A 270 -17.93 4.83 6.08
N LEU A 271 -17.94 3.52 5.77
CA LEU A 271 -17.47 2.48 6.69
C LEU A 271 -15.98 2.15 6.49
N GLY A 272 -15.40 2.53 5.36
CA GLY A 272 -14.05 2.14 4.97
C GLY A 272 -14.00 0.72 4.38
N VAL A 273 -12.86 0.39 3.77
CA VAL A 273 -12.71 -0.81 2.93
C VAL A 273 -12.90 -2.10 3.72
N PHE A 274 -12.33 -2.19 4.92
CA PHE A 274 -12.43 -3.39 5.76
C PHE A 274 -13.87 -3.71 6.14
N ASP A 275 -14.57 -2.77 6.78
CA ASP A 275 -15.93 -2.99 7.29
C ASP A 275 -16.92 -3.23 6.14
N THR A 276 -16.74 -2.53 5.00
CA THR A 276 -17.54 -2.78 3.78
C THR A 276 -17.32 -4.18 3.24
N THR A 277 -16.06 -4.61 3.10
CA THR A 277 -15.71 -5.96 2.62
C THR A 277 -16.30 -7.03 3.53
N ARG A 278 -16.20 -6.86 4.85
CA ARG A 278 -16.80 -7.78 5.84
C ARG A 278 -18.31 -7.88 5.69
N ILE A 279 -19.00 -6.74 5.55
CA ILE A 279 -20.46 -6.71 5.38
C ILE A 279 -20.87 -7.39 4.08
N VAL A 280 -20.22 -7.08 2.96
CA VAL A 280 -20.51 -7.73 1.67
C VAL A 280 -20.25 -9.23 1.76
N PHE A 281 -19.18 -9.64 2.42
CA PHE A 281 -18.89 -11.06 2.66
C PHE A 281 -19.99 -11.75 3.47
N HIS A 282 -20.52 -11.12 4.53
CA HIS A 282 -21.63 -11.68 5.31
C HIS A 282 -22.92 -11.77 4.49
N LEU A 283 -23.25 -10.74 3.71
CA LEU A 283 -24.39 -10.77 2.79
C LEU A 283 -24.25 -11.87 1.73
N MET A 284 -23.02 -12.17 1.30
CA MET A 284 -22.76 -13.31 0.42
C MET A 284 -22.97 -14.67 1.09
N GLN A 285 -22.47 -14.84 2.32
CA GLN A 285 -22.68 -16.07 3.08
C GLN A 285 -24.17 -16.30 3.40
N GLY A 286 -24.93 -15.23 3.58
CA GLY A 286 -26.38 -15.26 3.75
C GLY A 286 -27.16 -15.54 2.45
N GLY A 287 -26.49 -15.66 1.30
CA GLY A 287 -27.16 -15.88 0.01
C GLY A 287 -27.97 -14.68 -0.49
N ILE A 288 -27.71 -13.48 0.05
CA ILE A 288 -28.39 -12.24 -0.34
C ILE A 288 -27.67 -11.58 -1.50
N VAL A 289 -26.34 -11.60 -1.46
CA VAL A 289 -25.46 -11.02 -2.47
C VAL A 289 -24.65 -12.11 -3.13
N ARG A 290 -24.42 -12.00 -4.43
CA ARG A 290 -23.37 -12.74 -5.12
C ARG A 290 -22.37 -11.76 -5.69
N LEU A 291 -21.15 -12.23 -5.94
CA LEU A 291 -20.29 -11.47 -6.81
C LEU A 291 -20.83 -11.61 -8.22
N LYS A 292 -20.90 -10.48 -8.92
CA LYS A 292 -20.85 -10.53 -10.36
C LYS A 292 -19.51 -11.18 -10.66
N SER A 293 -19.54 -12.44 -11.11
CA SER A 293 -18.37 -13.06 -11.68
C SER A 293 -17.80 -12.05 -12.67
N THR A 294 -16.48 -11.87 -12.70
CA THR A 294 -15.81 -11.03 -13.70
C THR A 294 -16.21 -11.44 -15.14
N HIS A 295 -16.91 -12.58 -15.29
CA HIS A 295 -17.62 -13.06 -16.48
C HIS A 295 -18.96 -12.39 -16.84
N SER A 296 -19.47 -11.39 -16.10
CA SER A 296 -20.76 -10.74 -16.41
C SER A 296 -20.64 -9.23 -16.70
N MET A 297 -19.55 -8.87 -17.39
CA MET A 297 -19.53 -7.77 -18.36
C MET A 297 -19.60 -8.26 -19.82
N ALA A 298 -19.62 -9.58 -20.06
CA ALA A 298 -19.55 -10.18 -21.39
C ALA A 298 -20.90 -10.73 -21.91
N ASN A 299 -22.02 -10.08 -21.59
CA ASN A 299 -23.28 -10.41 -22.26
C ASN A 299 -24.18 -9.19 -22.42
N GLU A 300 -23.68 -8.23 -23.18
CA GLU A 300 -24.47 -7.60 -24.25
C GLU A 300 -23.61 -7.63 -25.53
N ALA A 301 -24.13 -8.32 -26.55
CA ALA A 301 -23.68 -8.38 -27.95
C ALA A 301 -22.30 -9.02 -28.26
N SER A 302 -22.35 -10.21 -28.88
CA SER A 302 -21.59 -10.55 -30.10
C SER A 302 -20.20 -9.89 -30.27
N GLY A 303 -19.17 -10.34 -29.55
CA GLY A 303 -17.81 -9.77 -29.70
C GLY A 303 -16.66 -10.49 -28.97
N GLY A 304 -16.79 -11.80 -28.69
CA GLY A 304 -15.88 -12.53 -27.78
C GLY A 304 -14.40 -12.60 -28.22
N GLU A 305 -14.11 -12.65 -29.53
CA GLU A 305 -12.73 -12.59 -30.04
C GLU A 305 -12.25 -11.14 -30.19
N ASP A 306 -13.09 -10.25 -30.71
CA ASP A 306 -12.78 -8.82 -30.88
C ASP A 306 -12.40 -8.15 -29.55
N ASN A 307 -13.04 -8.52 -28.44
CA ASN A 307 -12.74 -7.94 -27.13
C ASN A 307 -11.42 -8.47 -26.54
N ILE A 308 -11.03 -9.72 -26.86
CA ILE A 308 -9.73 -10.27 -26.48
C ILE A 308 -8.63 -9.66 -27.36
N ASP A 309 -8.89 -9.47 -28.66
CA ASP A 309 -7.98 -8.80 -29.57
C ASP A 309 -7.72 -7.33 -29.17
N LYS A 310 -8.77 -6.59 -28.80
CA LYS A 310 -8.66 -5.25 -28.21
C LYS A 310 -7.83 -5.26 -26.92
N LEU A 311 -8.06 -6.25 -26.04
CA LEU A 311 -7.32 -6.38 -24.78
C LEU A 311 -5.82 -6.64 -25.02
N LEU A 312 -5.50 -7.59 -25.91
CA LEU A 312 -4.14 -7.91 -26.32
C LEU A 312 -3.46 -6.71 -26.96
N THR A 313 -4.19 -5.96 -27.80
CA THR A 313 -3.71 -4.72 -28.42
C THR A 313 -3.38 -3.66 -27.36
N ALA A 314 -4.26 -3.46 -26.38
CA ALA A 314 -4.04 -2.50 -25.30
C ALA A 314 -2.82 -2.83 -24.44
N TYR A 315 -2.66 -4.08 -24.02
CA TYR A 315 -1.48 -4.51 -23.27
C TYR A 315 -0.19 -4.43 -24.10
N ASN A 316 -0.23 -4.77 -25.40
CA ASN A 316 0.92 -4.60 -26.27
C ASN A 316 1.34 -3.12 -26.41
N GLN A 317 0.41 -2.17 -26.44
CA GLN A 317 0.76 -0.75 -26.40
C GLN A 317 1.53 -0.40 -25.12
N VAL A 318 1.12 -0.94 -23.99
CA VAL A 318 1.78 -0.74 -22.70
C VAL A 318 3.16 -1.39 -22.67
N PHE A 319 3.30 -2.63 -23.16
CA PHE A 319 4.59 -3.31 -23.26
C PHE A 319 5.57 -2.57 -24.17
N HIS A 320 5.07 -2.02 -25.28
CA HIS A 320 5.84 -1.14 -26.15
C HIS A 320 6.28 0.15 -25.45
N LEU A 321 5.42 0.77 -24.63
CA LEU A 321 5.81 1.94 -23.84
C LEU A 321 6.87 1.60 -22.78
N ILE A 322 6.75 0.43 -22.12
CA ILE A 322 7.76 -0.07 -21.18
C ILE A 322 9.10 -0.26 -21.90
N SER A 323 9.09 -0.86 -23.10
CA SER A 323 10.31 -1.09 -23.88
C SER A 323 10.98 0.21 -24.34
N ALA A 324 10.18 1.21 -24.74
CA ALA A 324 10.67 2.55 -25.10
C ALA A 324 11.26 3.30 -23.90
N LYS A 325 10.74 3.09 -22.70
CA LYS A 325 11.24 3.72 -21.46
C LYS A 325 12.44 2.99 -20.86
N ALA A 326 12.59 1.70 -21.14
CA ALA A 326 13.70 0.87 -20.68
C ALA A 326 14.87 0.80 -21.67
N GLU A 327 15.12 1.89 -22.42
CA GLU A 327 16.10 1.94 -23.51
C GLU A 327 17.49 1.48 -23.03
N GLY A 328 18.06 0.48 -23.72
CA GLY A 328 19.33 -0.18 -23.35
C GLY A 328 19.20 -1.41 -22.43
N PHE A 329 18.07 -1.62 -21.77
CA PHE A 329 17.76 -2.82 -20.96
C PHE A 329 16.79 -3.79 -21.65
N THR A 330 16.15 -3.36 -22.73
CA THR A 330 15.13 -4.13 -23.47
C THR A 330 15.56 -5.54 -23.87
N PRO A 331 16.78 -5.81 -24.38
CA PRO A 331 17.19 -7.18 -24.74
C PRO A 331 17.26 -8.13 -23.55
N LYS A 332 17.55 -7.61 -22.34
CA LYS A 332 17.52 -8.40 -21.11
C LYS A 332 16.07 -8.66 -20.69
N LEU A 333 15.23 -7.64 -20.68
CA LEU A 333 13.80 -7.76 -20.37
C LEU A 333 13.08 -8.75 -21.29
N GLN A 334 13.42 -8.74 -22.59
CA GLN A 334 12.89 -9.70 -23.55
C GLN A 334 13.22 -11.14 -23.14
N ARG A 335 14.50 -11.44 -22.86
CA ARG A 335 14.93 -12.77 -22.41
C ARG A 335 14.27 -13.17 -21.09
N ASP A 336 14.17 -12.24 -20.15
CA ASP A 336 13.56 -12.47 -18.85
C ASP A 336 12.06 -12.78 -19.01
N LEU A 337 11.36 -12.08 -19.91
CA LEU A 337 9.96 -12.37 -20.24
C LEU A 337 9.78 -13.72 -20.94
N GLU A 338 10.65 -14.07 -21.90
CA GLU A 338 10.64 -15.38 -22.54
C GLU A 338 10.79 -16.51 -21.50
N MET A 339 11.74 -16.37 -20.56
CA MET A 339 11.91 -17.31 -19.45
C MET A 339 10.69 -17.37 -18.52
N PHE A 340 10.02 -16.24 -18.29
CA PHE A 340 8.80 -16.18 -17.49
C PHE A 340 7.65 -16.95 -18.16
N LEU A 341 7.42 -16.71 -19.46
CA LEU A 341 6.36 -17.41 -20.22
C LEU A 341 6.59 -18.92 -20.26
N HIS A 342 7.85 -19.38 -20.33
CA HIS A 342 8.20 -20.79 -20.27
C HIS A 342 7.92 -21.47 -18.92
N LYS A 343 7.75 -20.71 -17.84
CA LYS A 343 7.44 -21.20 -16.49
C LYS A 343 5.95 -21.17 -16.16
N LEU A 344 5.11 -20.71 -17.08
CA LEU A 344 3.66 -20.74 -16.88
C LEU A 344 3.17 -22.19 -16.84
N ASP A 345 2.22 -22.47 -15.94
CA ASP A 345 1.64 -23.79 -15.73
C ASP A 345 0.12 -23.80 -16.04
N GLY A 346 -0.44 -25.00 -16.19
CA GLY A 346 -1.89 -25.18 -16.37
C GLY A 346 -2.44 -24.56 -17.66
N GLU A 347 -3.61 -23.91 -17.57
CA GLU A 347 -4.29 -23.31 -18.73
C GLU A 347 -3.49 -22.12 -19.32
N LEU A 348 -2.69 -21.44 -18.50
CA LEU A 348 -1.80 -20.36 -18.95
C LEU A 348 -0.68 -20.88 -19.86
N ALA A 349 -0.12 -22.06 -19.54
CA ALA A 349 0.89 -22.72 -20.37
C ALA A 349 0.34 -23.05 -21.76
N VAL A 350 -0.92 -23.49 -21.83
CA VAL A 350 -1.59 -23.80 -23.10
C VAL A 350 -1.82 -22.53 -23.92
N LEU A 351 -2.30 -21.47 -23.26
CA LEU A 351 -2.62 -20.18 -23.89
C LEU A 351 -1.38 -19.49 -24.47
N PHE A 352 -0.25 -19.52 -23.75
CA PHE A 352 1.00 -18.86 -24.16
C PHE A 352 1.99 -19.81 -24.87
N SER A 353 1.56 -21.03 -25.19
CA SER A 353 2.40 -22.02 -25.85
C SER A 353 2.91 -21.50 -27.21
N GLY A 354 4.22 -21.36 -27.35
CA GLY A 354 4.85 -20.91 -28.60
C GLY A 354 4.66 -19.43 -28.94
N VAL A 355 4.15 -18.62 -28.00
CA VAL A 355 4.04 -17.16 -28.19
C VAL A 355 5.44 -16.54 -28.25
N VAL A 356 5.72 -15.79 -29.31
CA VAL A 356 6.99 -15.10 -29.52
C VAL A 356 6.93 -13.71 -28.86
N VAL A 357 7.94 -13.39 -28.06
CA VAL A 357 8.17 -12.04 -27.53
C VAL A 357 9.03 -11.27 -28.52
N LYS A 358 8.56 -10.11 -28.97
CA LYS A 358 9.30 -9.24 -29.91
C LYS A 358 10.34 -8.37 -29.18
N PRO A 359 11.31 -7.79 -29.89
CA PRO A 359 12.32 -6.90 -29.29
C PRO A 359 11.76 -5.66 -28.58
N ASP A 360 10.53 -5.26 -28.87
CA ASP A 360 9.82 -4.17 -28.21
C ASP A 360 8.91 -4.65 -27.06
N LEU A 361 9.12 -5.89 -26.58
CA LEU A 361 8.39 -6.58 -25.53
C LEU A 361 6.93 -6.93 -25.87
N THR A 362 6.44 -6.62 -27.07
CA THR A 362 5.11 -7.03 -27.50
C THR A 362 5.05 -8.54 -27.77
N ILE A 363 3.88 -9.13 -27.58
CA ILE A 363 3.62 -10.56 -27.80
C ILE A 363 2.63 -10.72 -28.96
N ASP A 364 2.75 -11.82 -29.70
CA ASP A 364 1.90 -12.07 -30.88
C ASP A 364 0.44 -12.40 -30.51
N PRO A 365 -0.53 -11.48 -30.75
CA PRO A 365 -1.93 -11.71 -30.42
C PRO A 365 -2.54 -12.87 -31.22
N ALA A 366 -2.12 -13.05 -32.48
CA ALA A 366 -2.68 -14.07 -33.35
C ALA A 366 -2.40 -15.49 -32.81
N GLN A 367 -1.21 -15.69 -32.23
CA GLN A 367 -0.84 -16.97 -31.65
C GLN A 367 -1.65 -17.26 -30.37
N ILE A 368 -1.93 -16.25 -29.56
CA ILE A 368 -2.77 -16.38 -28.35
C ILE A 368 -4.21 -16.71 -28.74
N LEU A 369 -4.78 -15.96 -29.69
CA LEU A 369 -6.13 -16.22 -30.22
C LEU A 369 -6.24 -17.64 -30.81
N GLN A 370 -5.21 -18.12 -31.52
CA GLN A 370 -5.17 -19.49 -32.00
C GLN A 370 -5.12 -20.52 -30.86
N ASN A 371 -4.29 -20.28 -29.84
CA ASN A 371 -4.12 -21.18 -28.70
C ASN A 371 -5.38 -21.31 -27.83
N MET A 372 -6.22 -20.26 -27.77
CA MET A 372 -7.51 -20.30 -27.08
C MET A 372 -8.42 -21.43 -27.57
N THR A 373 -8.31 -21.80 -28.86
CA THR A 373 -9.10 -22.91 -29.41
C THR A 373 -8.78 -24.26 -28.77
N ARG A 374 -7.63 -24.38 -28.10
CA ARG A 374 -7.13 -25.60 -27.46
C ARG A 374 -7.53 -25.72 -25.99
N LEU A 375 -8.15 -24.69 -25.41
CA LEU A 375 -8.64 -24.70 -24.03
C LEU A 375 -9.90 -25.57 -23.90
N SER A 376 -9.94 -26.36 -22.83
CA SER A 376 -11.05 -27.27 -22.50
C SER A 376 -12.29 -26.55 -21.98
N ASP A 377 -12.12 -25.43 -21.28
CA ASP A 377 -13.20 -24.54 -20.86
C ASP A 377 -13.02 -23.16 -21.50
N ARG A 378 -14.04 -22.71 -22.24
CA ARG A 378 -14.03 -21.40 -22.91
C ARG A 378 -14.92 -20.35 -22.25
N SER A 379 -15.61 -20.71 -21.17
CA SER A 379 -16.45 -19.78 -20.42
C SER A 379 -15.63 -18.70 -19.71
N SER A 380 -14.34 -18.95 -19.49
CA SER A 380 -13.45 -18.09 -18.70
C SER A 380 -12.25 -17.48 -19.43
N VAL A 381 -12.12 -17.66 -20.75
CA VAL A 381 -10.88 -17.30 -21.48
C VAL A 381 -10.47 -15.84 -21.32
N PHE A 382 -11.44 -14.91 -21.35
CA PHE A 382 -11.12 -13.48 -21.19
C PHE A 382 -10.46 -13.19 -19.83
N SER A 383 -10.97 -13.77 -18.73
CA SER A 383 -10.39 -13.53 -17.39
C SER A 383 -9.02 -14.17 -17.26
N LEU A 384 -8.82 -15.33 -17.90
CA LEU A 384 -7.54 -16.01 -17.96
C LEU A 384 -6.49 -15.19 -18.73
N VAL A 385 -6.86 -14.68 -19.92
CA VAL A 385 -6.01 -13.80 -20.74
C VAL A 385 -5.70 -12.52 -19.97
N TYR A 386 -6.70 -11.85 -19.40
CA TYR A 386 -6.51 -10.64 -18.61
C TYR A 386 -5.54 -10.86 -17.45
N LYS A 387 -5.75 -11.92 -16.65
CA LYS A 387 -4.88 -12.24 -15.51
C LYS A 387 -3.44 -12.48 -15.95
N ALA A 388 -3.23 -13.19 -17.05
CA ALA A 388 -1.90 -13.46 -17.58
C ALA A 388 -1.19 -12.18 -18.04
N LEU A 389 -1.90 -11.31 -18.75
CA LEU A 389 -1.36 -10.03 -19.23
C LEU A 389 -1.02 -9.08 -18.08
N ASP A 390 -1.85 -9.07 -17.04
CA ASP A 390 -1.62 -8.29 -15.82
C ASP A 390 -0.38 -8.81 -15.06
N GLU A 391 -0.22 -10.13 -14.92
CA GLU A 391 0.99 -10.74 -14.34
C GLU A 391 2.25 -10.41 -15.15
N ILE A 392 2.19 -10.47 -16.49
CA ILE A 392 3.29 -10.08 -17.38
C ILE A 392 3.64 -8.59 -17.19
N PHE A 393 2.64 -7.72 -17.09
CA PHE A 393 2.82 -6.29 -16.86
C PHE A 393 3.59 -6.02 -15.57
N TYR A 394 3.15 -6.59 -14.44
CA TYR A 394 3.85 -6.43 -13.16
C TYR A 394 5.25 -7.03 -13.18
N PHE A 395 5.42 -8.18 -13.83
CA PHE A 395 6.74 -8.79 -14.03
C PHE A 395 7.68 -7.85 -14.79
N LEU A 396 7.21 -7.24 -15.87
CA LEU A 396 8.01 -6.30 -16.68
C LEU A 396 8.35 -5.02 -15.92
N LEU A 397 7.40 -4.45 -15.16
CA LEU A 397 7.67 -3.29 -14.29
C LEU A 397 8.73 -3.62 -13.23
N PHE A 398 8.58 -4.75 -12.54
CA PHE A 398 9.53 -5.21 -11.54
C PHE A 398 10.92 -5.45 -12.15
N SER A 399 10.98 -6.12 -13.30
CA SER A 399 12.23 -6.46 -13.98
C SER A 399 12.93 -5.22 -14.57
N ALA A 400 12.16 -4.17 -14.89
CA ALA A 400 12.65 -2.86 -15.32
C ALA A 400 13.10 -1.95 -14.15
N GLY A 401 13.02 -2.45 -12.90
CA GLY A 401 13.05 -1.74 -11.62
C GLY A 401 14.28 -0.91 -11.22
N ILE A 402 14.98 -0.29 -12.17
CA ILE A 402 15.95 0.80 -11.91
C ILE A 402 15.76 1.98 -12.89
N SER A 403 14.95 1.84 -13.94
CA SER A 403 14.93 2.80 -15.06
C SER A 403 13.60 3.52 -15.30
N ILE A 404 12.52 3.11 -14.61
CA ILE A 404 11.17 3.68 -14.82
C ILE A 404 10.78 4.47 -13.57
N ASP A 405 10.59 5.79 -13.73
CA ASP A 405 10.12 6.69 -12.68
C ASP A 405 8.69 6.31 -12.24
N SER A 406 8.40 6.43 -10.95
CA SER A 406 7.08 6.26 -10.32
C SER A 406 5.94 7.05 -11.01
N ALA A 407 6.25 8.20 -11.63
CA ALA A 407 5.30 8.96 -12.44
C ALA A 407 4.87 8.18 -13.71
N VAL A 408 5.80 7.44 -14.32
CA VAL A 408 5.56 6.65 -15.53
C VAL A 408 4.77 5.39 -15.20
N GLU A 409 4.99 4.76 -14.05
CA GLU A 409 4.17 3.63 -13.57
C GLU A 409 2.70 4.03 -13.41
N THR A 410 2.45 5.21 -12.83
CA THR A 410 1.10 5.76 -12.66
C THR A 410 0.43 6.05 -14.01
N ASP A 411 1.16 6.60 -14.98
CA ASP A 411 0.65 6.86 -16.33
C ASP A 411 0.35 5.57 -17.11
N LEU A 412 1.18 4.52 -16.96
CA LEU A 412 0.96 3.22 -17.58
C LEU A 412 -0.30 2.53 -17.02
N GLN A 413 -0.49 2.55 -15.70
CA GLN A 413 -1.71 2.02 -15.06
C GLN A 413 -2.97 2.80 -15.48
N ASN A 414 -2.87 4.13 -15.61
CA ASN A 414 -3.96 4.96 -16.11
C ASN A 414 -4.29 4.65 -17.58
N THR A 415 -3.27 4.37 -18.40
CA THR A 415 -3.45 3.98 -19.81
C THR A 415 -4.17 2.64 -19.94
N ILE A 416 -3.79 1.63 -19.13
CA ILE A 416 -4.52 0.35 -19.05
C ILE A 416 -5.98 0.59 -18.67
N ARG A 417 -6.24 1.39 -17.63
CA ARG A 417 -7.60 1.72 -17.16
C ARG A 417 -8.44 2.47 -18.20
N GLN A 418 -7.83 3.31 -19.03
CA GLN A 418 -8.53 4.03 -20.10
C GLN A 418 -8.86 3.12 -21.28
N LEU A 419 -7.90 2.27 -21.70
CA LEU A 419 -8.07 1.38 -22.84
C LEU A 419 -9.02 0.21 -22.54
N THR A 420 -9.02 -0.31 -21.31
CA THR A 420 -9.96 -1.34 -20.86
C THR A 420 -11.39 -0.84 -20.64
N LYS A 421 -11.59 0.48 -20.48
CA LYS A 421 -12.93 1.10 -20.39
C LYS A 421 -13.58 1.39 -21.75
N GLN A 422 -12.82 1.35 -22.85
CA GLN A 422 -13.31 1.63 -24.21
C GLN A 422 -13.62 0.35 -25.02
N GLY A 423 -13.48 -0.83 -24.41
CA GLY A 423 -13.62 -2.14 -25.04
C GLY A 423 -15.04 -2.65 -25.15
#